data_AF-A0A929H4M3-F1
#
_entry.id   AF-A0A929H4M3-F1
#
_cell.length_a   1.000
_cell.length_b   1.000
_cell.length_c   1.000
_cell.angle_alpha   90.00
_cell.angle_beta   90.00
_cell.angle_gamma   90.00
#
_symmetry.space_group_name_H-M   'P 1'
#
loop_
_entity.id
_entity.type
_entity.pdbx_description
1 polymer ?
#
loop_
_entity_poly.entity_id
_entity_poly.type
_entity_poly.pdbx_seq_one_letter_code
_entity_poly.pdbx_strand_id
1 'polypeptide(L)'
;QVFGELVQWAAGGTCPVHCLAPYTVECHPLIQTDKSRIVVHLVNYKVDLEGNIIEEKNTGLKVLLPEGAKVKNLKLVSPDDVTEKVLEIKEVKKNGQNFVEFVVPSVSIYTLAVIDYMVR
;
A
#
# COMPACT_ATOMS: atom_id res chain seq x y z
N GLN A 1 -5.24 -7.61 14.28
CA GLN A 1 -6.35 -7.37 13.33
C GLN A 1 -6.75 -8.73 12.75
N VAL A 2 -7.80 -9.36 13.31
CA VAL A 2 -8.15 -10.78 13.06
C VAL A 2 -8.56 -11.05 11.61
N PHE A 3 -9.08 -10.03 10.90
CA PHE A 3 -9.52 -10.16 9.51
C PHE A 3 -8.38 -10.28 8.50
N GLY A 4 -7.22 -9.66 8.75
CA GLY A 4 -6.08 -9.73 7.84
C GLY A 4 -5.57 -11.15 7.66
N GLU A 5 -5.51 -11.93 8.73
CA GLU A 5 -5.05 -13.33 8.71
C GLU A 5 -6.02 -14.26 7.97
N LEU A 6 -7.33 -14.03 8.11
CA LEU A 6 -8.36 -14.81 7.41
C LEU A 6 -8.36 -14.56 5.89
N VAL A 7 -8.17 -13.30 5.48
CA VAL A 7 -8.05 -12.95 4.05
C VAL A 7 -6.79 -13.56 3.44
N GLN A 8 -5.67 -13.58 4.18
CA GLN A 8 -4.44 -14.24 3.75
C GLN A 8 -4.61 -15.74 3.54
N TRP A 9 -5.28 -16.39 4.49
CA TRP A 9 -5.59 -17.81 4.41
C TRP A 9 -6.48 -18.12 3.20
N ALA A 10 -7.55 -17.35 3.00
CA ALA A 10 -8.45 -17.50 1.86
C ALA A 10 -7.77 -17.23 0.50
N ALA A 11 -6.82 -16.29 0.45
CA ALA A 11 -6.04 -15.98 -0.75
C ALA A 11 -4.88 -16.96 -1.00
N GLY A 12 -4.73 -18.02 -0.21
CA GLY A 12 -3.64 -18.98 -0.35
C GLY A 12 -2.24 -18.35 -0.24
N GLY A 13 -2.10 -17.25 0.51
CA GLY A 13 -0.84 -16.51 0.63
C GLY A 13 -0.45 -15.65 -0.59
N THR A 14 -1.35 -15.44 -1.54
CA THR A 14 -1.11 -14.62 -2.75
C THR A 14 -1.73 -13.22 -2.68
N CYS A 15 -2.10 -12.76 -1.50
CA CYS A 15 -2.73 -11.45 -1.35
C CYS A 15 -1.77 -10.34 -1.83
N PRO A 16 -2.16 -9.55 -2.83
CA PRO A 16 -1.26 -8.59 -3.46
C PRO A 16 -0.85 -7.45 -2.53
N VAL A 17 -1.66 -7.12 -1.52
CA VAL A 17 -1.38 -6.07 -0.54
C VAL A 17 -1.78 -6.51 0.86
N HIS A 18 -0.95 -6.14 1.82
CA HIS A 18 -1.23 -6.19 3.24
C HIS A 18 -1.16 -4.77 3.77
N CYS A 19 -2.24 -4.32 4.40
CA CYS A 19 -2.34 -3.02 5.03
C CYS A 19 -2.28 -3.17 6.54
N LEU A 20 -1.24 -2.60 7.15
CA LEU A 20 -1.09 -2.46 8.60
C LEU A 20 -1.60 -1.06 8.98
N ALA A 21 -2.91 -0.88 8.83
CA ALA A 21 -3.63 0.35 9.14
C ALA A 21 -4.84 0.05 10.03
N PRO A 22 -5.37 1.04 10.76
CA PRO A 22 -6.67 0.89 11.42
C PRO A 22 -7.77 0.51 10.43
N TYR A 23 -8.86 -0.08 10.94
CA TYR A 23 -10.01 -0.52 10.13
C TYR A 23 -10.70 0.61 9.35
N THR A 24 -10.39 1.87 9.66
CA THR A 24 -10.90 3.07 9.01
C THR A 24 -10.17 3.40 7.71
N VAL A 25 -9.03 2.75 7.43
CA VAL A 25 -8.31 2.90 6.17
C VAL A 25 -8.53 1.68 5.30
N GLU A 26 -9.04 1.93 4.11
CA GLU A 26 -9.23 0.93 3.08
C GLU A 26 -8.06 0.95 2.09
N CYS A 27 -7.57 -0.23 1.70
CA CYS A 27 -6.38 -0.38 0.89
C CYS A 27 -6.65 -1.29 -0.32
N HIS A 28 -6.63 -0.72 -1.52
CA HIS A 28 -6.96 -1.42 -2.76
C HIS A 28 -5.79 -1.43 -3.75
N PRO A 29 -5.21 -2.60 -4.07
CA PRO A 29 -4.24 -2.72 -5.14
C PRO A 29 -4.89 -2.73 -6.53
N LEU A 30 -4.21 -2.05 -7.45
CA LEU A 30 -4.38 -2.15 -8.89
C LEU A 30 -3.04 -2.53 -9.50
N ILE A 31 -2.96 -3.72 -10.09
CA ILE A 31 -1.74 -4.21 -10.76
C ILE A 31 -1.85 -3.87 -12.25
N GLN A 32 -0.90 -3.09 -12.75
CA GLN A 32 -0.79 -2.68 -14.16
C GLN A 32 0.46 -3.35 -14.76
N THR A 33 0.33 -4.64 -15.09
CA THR A 33 1.45 -5.46 -15.59
C THR A 33 2.05 -4.92 -16.88
N ASP A 34 1.21 -4.39 -17.78
CA ASP A 34 1.59 -3.72 -19.04
C ASP A 34 2.51 -2.50 -18.82
N LYS A 35 2.39 -1.85 -17.67
CA LYS A 35 3.16 -0.66 -17.29
C LYS A 35 4.26 -0.94 -16.27
N SER A 36 4.44 -2.21 -15.89
CA SER A 36 5.33 -2.62 -14.79
C SER A 36 5.11 -1.78 -13.53
N ARG A 37 3.83 -1.63 -13.15
CA ARG A 37 3.40 -0.74 -12.06
C ARG A 37 2.36 -1.41 -11.16
N ILE A 38 2.44 -1.14 -9.87
CA ILE A 38 1.38 -1.40 -8.90
C ILE A 38 0.94 -0.06 -8.32
N VAL A 39 -0.37 0.17 -8.27
CA VAL A 39 -0.95 1.33 -7.60
C VAL A 39 -1.74 0.83 -6.41
N VAL A 40 -1.46 1.35 -5.22
CA VAL A 40 -2.25 1.07 -4.02
C VAL A 40 -3.04 2.32 -3.67
N HIS A 41 -4.35 2.19 -3.74
CA HIS A 41 -5.29 3.21 -3.31
C HIS A 41 -5.50 3.10 -1.80
N LEU A 42 -5.32 4.21 -1.09
CA LEU A 42 -5.58 4.34 0.34
C LEU A 42 -6.70 5.34 0.52
N VAL A 43 -7.81 4.90 1.12
CA VAL A 43 -8.96 5.77 1.43
C VAL A 43 -9.15 5.77 2.93
N ASN A 44 -9.17 6.95 3.55
CA ASN A 44 -9.39 7.09 4.98
C ASN A 44 -10.81 7.57 5.26
N TYR A 45 -11.60 6.73 5.94
CA TYR A 45 -12.98 7.02 6.36
C TYR A 45 -13.07 7.48 7.82
N LYS A 46 -11.93 7.78 8.46
CA LYS A 46 -11.91 8.21 9.86
C LYS A 46 -12.41 9.64 9.97
N VAL A 47 -13.54 9.80 10.65
CA VAL A 47 -14.17 11.09 10.93
C VAL A 47 -14.47 11.23 12.42
N ASP A 48 -14.42 12.46 12.95
CA ASP A 48 -14.92 12.77 14.30
C ASP A 48 -16.46 12.89 14.32
N LEU A 49 -17.03 13.22 15.48
CA LEU A 49 -18.48 13.34 15.65
C LEU A 49 -19.06 14.56 14.93
N GLU A 50 -18.22 15.55 14.65
CA GLU A 50 -18.51 16.78 13.95
C GLU A 50 -18.37 16.64 12.42
N GLY A 51 -17.88 15.49 11.94
CA GLY A 51 -17.70 15.19 10.53
C GLY A 51 -16.37 15.67 9.94
N ASN A 52 -15.41 16.09 10.77
CA ASN A 52 -14.06 16.42 10.30
C ASN A 52 -13.25 15.15 10.09
N ILE A 53 -12.46 15.13 9.01
CA ILE A 53 -11.56 14.03 8.70
C ILE A 53 -10.40 14.03 9.69
N ILE A 54 -10.16 12.86 10.29
CA ILE A 54 -9.00 12.64 11.17
C ILE A 54 -7.94 11.92 10.35
N GLU A 55 -6.81 12.58 10.13
CA GLU A 55 -5.67 11.99 9.42
C GLU A 55 -5.17 10.70 10.09
N GLU A 56 -4.89 9.70 9.27
CA GLU A 56 -4.23 8.48 9.72
C GLU A 56 -2.73 8.54 9.44
N LYS A 57 -1.90 8.35 10.47
CA LYS A 57 -0.45 8.53 10.39
C LYS A 57 0.28 7.20 10.43
N ASN A 58 1.43 7.14 9.76
CA ASN A 58 2.32 5.99 9.75
C ASN A 58 1.64 4.66 9.33
N THR A 59 0.85 4.71 8.27
CA THR A 59 0.18 3.53 7.71
C THR A 59 1.20 2.60 7.06
N GLY A 60 1.40 1.41 7.64
CA GLY A 60 2.33 0.41 7.11
C GLY A 60 1.72 -0.35 5.94
N LEU A 61 2.47 -0.49 4.86
CA LEU A 61 2.08 -1.28 3.70
C LEU A 61 3.12 -2.36 3.40
N LYS A 62 2.63 -3.52 3.02
CA LYS A 62 3.43 -4.61 2.46
C LYS A 62 2.77 -5.11 1.18
N VAL A 63 3.47 -4.98 0.06
CA VAL A 63 2.92 -5.26 -1.27
C VAL A 63 3.71 -6.40 -1.89
N LEU A 64 3.00 -7.42 -2.38
CA LEU A 64 3.59 -8.53 -3.13
C LEU A 64 4.03 -8.03 -4.50
N LEU A 65 5.29 -8.27 -4.84
CA LEU A 65 5.83 -7.97 -6.15
C LEU A 65 5.68 -9.20 -7.08
N PRO A 66 5.50 -8.98 -8.40
CA PRO A 66 5.60 -10.05 -9.37
C PRO A 66 6.93 -10.80 -9.27
N GLU A 67 6.95 -12.05 -9.71
CA GLU A 67 8.17 -12.86 -9.71
C GLU A 67 9.28 -12.19 -10.54
N GLY A 68 10.52 -12.20 -10.03
CA GLY A 68 11.66 -11.54 -10.68
C GLY A 68 11.63 -10.01 -10.67
N ALA A 69 10.57 -9.39 -10.15
CA ALA A 69 10.46 -7.93 -10.11
C ALA A 69 11.33 -7.32 -9.00
N LYS A 70 11.90 -6.16 -9.31
CA LYS A 70 12.62 -5.29 -8.37
C LYS A 70 12.00 -3.90 -8.41
N VAL A 71 11.87 -3.24 -7.25
CA VAL A 71 11.32 -1.89 -7.20
C VAL A 71 12.31 -0.90 -7.82
N LYS A 72 11.81 -0.06 -8.72
CA LYS A 72 12.57 1.03 -9.34
C LYS A 72 12.29 2.35 -8.63
N ASN A 73 11.03 2.61 -8.33
CA ASN A 73 10.59 3.84 -7.70
C ASN A 73 9.32 3.59 -6.87
N LEU A 74 9.18 4.31 -5.77
CA LEU A 74 7.94 4.39 -5.01
C LEU A 74 7.65 5.86 -4.70
N LYS A 75 6.51 6.34 -5.17
CA LYS A 75 6.03 7.69 -4.89
C LYS A 75 4.63 7.72 -4.32
N LEU A 76 4.38 8.72 -3.50
CA LEU A 76 3.05 9.06 -3.02
C LEU A 76 2.47 10.21 -3.83
N VAL A 77 1.21 10.06 -4.21
CA VAL A 77 0.41 11.10 -4.86
C VAL A 77 -0.89 11.23 -4.09
N SER A 78 -1.24 12.44 -3.65
CA SER A 78 -2.50 12.71 -2.98
C SER A 78 -3.11 14.00 -3.54
N PRO A 79 -4.43 14.08 -3.71
CA PRO A 79 -5.09 15.36 -3.93
C PRO A 79 -5.06 16.25 -2.67
N ASP A 80 -4.86 15.67 -1.48
CA ASP A 80 -4.85 16.38 -0.19
C ASP A 80 -3.49 17.04 0.09
N ASP A 81 -2.42 16.48 -0.46
CA ASP A 81 -1.05 17.00 -0.38
C ASP A 81 -0.42 16.95 -1.77
N VAL A 82 -0.22 18.13 -2.38
CA VAL A 82 0.33 18.30 -3.74
C VAL A 82 1.83 17.93 -3.81
N THR A 83 2.45 17.58 -2.68
CA THR A 83 3.86 17.22 -2.61
C THR A 83 4.07 15.76 -2.99
N GLU A 84 4.68 15.50 -4.15
CA GLU A 84 5.20 14.15 -4.44
C GLU A 84 6.30 13.79 -3.44
N LYS A 85 6.12 12.67 -2.74
CA LYS A 85 7.09 12.16 -1.76
C LYS A 85 7.63 10.81 -2.21
N VAL A 86 8.94 10.72 -2.33
CA VAL A 86 9.65 9.44 -2.51
C VAL A 86 9.84 8.82 -1.13
N LEU A 87 9.41 7.58 -0.95
CA LEU A 87 9.55 6.87 0.31
C LEU A 87 10.77 5.95 0.31
N GLU A 88 11.35 5.76 1.49
CA GLU A 88 12.22 4.64 1.74
C GLU A 88 11.43 3.33 1.67
N ILE A 89 12.05 2.33 1.06
CA ILE A 89 11.46 1.01 0.86
C ILE A 89 12.37 -0.06 1.43
N LYS A 90 11.75 -1.15 1.87
CA LYS A 90 12.44 -2.37 2.28
C LYS A 90 11.92 -3.54 1.48
N GLU A 91 12.76 -4.11 0.63
CA GLU A 91 12.43 -5.36 -0.07
C GLU A 91 12.64 -6.55 0.89
N VAL A 92 11.64 -7.42 1.00
CA VAL A 92 11.64 -8.59 1.89
C VAL A 92 11.23 -9.83 1.12
N LYS A 93 11.97 -10.92 1.27
CA LYS A 93 11.58 -12.24 0.75
C LYS A 93 10.96 -13.09 1.83
N LYS A 94 9.79 -13.68 1.56
CA LYS A 94 9.12 -14.62 2.48
C LYS A 94 8.47 -15.73 1.66
N ASN A 95 8.73 -16.98 2.02
CA ASN A 95 8.15 -18.17 1.36
C ASN A 95 8.35 -18.18 -0.17
N GLY A 96 9.50 -17.74 -0.67
CA GLY A 96 9.79 -17.67 -2.11
C GLY A 96 9.19 -16.47 -2.85
N GLN A 97 8.37 -15.65 -2.17
CA GLN A 97 7.76 -14.45 -2.73
C GLN A 97 8.54 -13.18 -2.33
N ASN A 98 8.56 -12.19 -3.23
CA ASN A 98 9.18 -10.89 -2.98
C ASN A 98 8.11 -9.88 -2.57
N PHE A 99 8.36 -9.13 -1.51
CA PHE A 99 7.49 -8.07 -1.04
C PHE A 99 8.26 -6.75 -0.95
N VAL A 100 7.57 -5.64 -1.08
CA VAL A 100 8.06 -4.31 -0.68
C VAL A 100 7.28 -3.84 0.54
N GLU A 101 8.01 -3.43 1.57
CA GLU A 101 7.49 -2.86 2.81
C GLU A 101 7.85 -1.37 2.86
N PHE A 102 6.88 -0.53 3.21
CA PHE A 102 7.04 0.92 3.35
C PHE A 102 5.97 1.51 4.27
N VAL A 103 6.18 2.76 4.68
CA VAL A 103 5.27 3.48 5.57
C VAL A 103 4.77 4.75 4.89
N VAL A 104 3.45 4.90 4.81
CA VAL A 104 2.81 6.12 4.35
C VAL A 104 2.68 7.08 5.55
N PRO A 105 3.31 8.27 5.50
CA PRO A 105 3.44 9.14 6.67
C PRO A 105 2.09 9.70 7.12
N SER A 106 1.22 10.07 6.18
CA SER A 106 -0.15 10.52 6.46
C SER A 106 -1.09 10.14 5.31
N VAL A 107 -2.33 9.80 5.68
CA VAL A 107 -3.47 9.59 4.79
C VAL A 107 -4.62 10.44 5.35
N SER A 108 -4.92 11.55 4.68
CA SER A 108 -5.99 12.46 5.07
C SER A 108 -7.33 11.93 4.56
N ILE A 109 -7.63 12.08 3.27
CA ILE A 109 -8.82 11.50 2.62
C ILE A 109 -8.38 10.38 1.69
N TYR A 110 -7.39 10.67 0.84
CA TYR A 110 -7.02 9.78 -0.24
C TYR A 110 -5.53 9.89 -0.60
N THR A 111 -4.86 8.75 -0.70
CA THR A 111 -3.47 8.68 -1.12
C THR A 111 -3.26 7.52 -2.07
N LEU A 112 -2.48 7.75 -3.13
CA LEU A 112 -2.00 6.72 -4.04
C LEU A 112 -0.53 6.43 -3.74
N ALA A 113 -0.21 5.18 -3.43
CA ALA A 113 1.16 4.70 -3.49
C ALA A 113 1.41 4.07 -4.86
N VAL A 114 2.27 4.69 -5.66
CA VAL A 114 2.63 4.21 -7.00
C VAL A 114 4.00 3.56 -6.92
N ILE A 115 4.03 2.26 -7.18
CA ILE A 115 5.21 1.41 -7.16
C ILE A 115 5.54 1.03 -8.60
N ASP A 116 6.59 1.63 -9.16
CA ASP A 116 7.14 1.23 -10.45
C ASP A 116 8.20 0.15 -10.21
N TYR A 117 8.13 -0.95 -10.96
CA TYR A 117 9.07 -2.06 -10.87
C TYR A 117 9.69 -2.36 -12.24
N MET A 118 10.73 -3.19 -12.22
CA MET A 118 11.33 -3.77 -13.42
C MET A 118 11.45 -5.28 -13.24
N VAL A 119 11.15 -6.04 -14.29
CA VAL A 119 11.40 -7.48 -14.33
C VAL A 119 12.79 -7.69 -14.95
N ARG A 120 13.64 -8.47 -14.28
CA ARG A 120 14.97 -8.84 -14.80
C ARG A 120 14.90 -10.11 -15.63
#